data_AF-Q89UZ4-F1
#
_entry.id   AF-Q89UZ4-F1
#
_cell.length_a   1.000
_cell.length_b   1.000
_cell.length_c   1.000
_cell.angle_alpha   90.00
_cell.angle_beta   90.00
_cell.angle_gamma   90.00
#
_symmetry.space_group_name_H-M   'P 1'
#
loop_
_entity.id
_entity.type
_entity.pdbx_description
1 polymer ?
#
loop_
_entity_poly.entity_id
_entity_poly.type
_entity_poly.pdbx_seq_one_letter_code
_entity_poly.pdbx_strand_id
1 'polypeptide(L)'
;MKTNEARDVVLHPHLIEMGFVEFVRTAPRGHLFLRPSDDGGEQERVLGPLQGIKNRLAEFARGVVPDKGVAPNHGWRHRFKPIGVRSGIDRRTLDVISGHALEGRTVADGYHGVELEDQAAALAKYPRYKI
;
A
#
# COMPACT_ATOMS: atom_id res chain seq x y z
N MET A 1 -13.48 8.35 2.19
CA MET A 1 -13.05 9.76 2.36
C MET A 1 -11.55 9.75 2.57
N LYS A 2 -10.77 10.64 1.92
CA LYS A 2 -9.34 10.83 2.25
C LYS A 2 -9.26 11.98 3.24
N THR A 3 -8.96 11.70 4.51
CA THR A 3 -8.99 12.71 5.60
C THR A 3 -7.66 13.42 5.82
N ASN A 4 -6.65 13.13 5.00
CA ASN A 4 -5.27 13.64 5.16
C ASN A 4 -4.60 13.25 6.49
N GLU A 5 -5.15 12.26 7.19
CA GLU A 5 -4.60 11.73 8.43
C GLU A 5 -3.63 10.58 8.15
N ALA A 6 -2.52 10.57 8.90
CA ALA A 6 -1.63 9.43 8.94
C ALA A 6 -2.34 8.25 9.61
N ARG A 7 -1.99 7.03 9.19
CA ARG A 7 -2.42 5.80 9.84
C ARG A 7 -1.26 4.84 9.94
N ASP A 8 -1.23 4.09 11.01
CA ASP A 8 -0.33 2.95 11.13
C ASP A 8 -0.79 1.85 10.18
N VAL A 9 0.19 1.19 9.56
CA VAL A 9 -0.04 0.06 8.66
C VAL A 9 0.97 -1.03 8.98
N VAL A 10 0.49 -2.27 8.99
CA VAL A 10 1.33 -3.43 9.21
C VAL A 10 2.06 -3.83 7.94
N LEU A 11 3.29 -4.32 8.10
CA LEU A 11 4.08 -4.88 7.01
C LEU A 11 3.99 -6.41 7.01
N HIS A 12 3.88 -6.99 5.82
CA HIS A 12 3.89 -8.44 5.67
C HIS A 12 5.29 -8.99 6.04
N PRO A 13 5.41 -10.13 6.76
CA PRO A 13 6.71 -10.70 7.15
C PRO A 13 7.69 -10.86 5.98
N HIS A 14 7.20 -11.37 4.84
CA HIS A 14 7.99 -11.48 3.61
C HIS A 14 8.58 -10.14 3.13
N LEU A 15 7.89 -9.00 3.30
CA LEU A 15 8.41 -7.68 2.91
C LEU A 15 9.54 -7.22 3.83
N ILE A 16 9.45 -7.58 5.11
CA ILE A 16 10.51 -7.36 6.09
C ILE A 16 11.73 -8.23 5.73
N GLU A 17 11.52 -9.52 5.46
CA GLU A 17 12.57 -10.47 5.03
C GLU A 17 13.27 -10.03 3.74
N MET A 18 12.56 -9.40 2.81
CA MET A 18 13.15 -8.81 1.60
C MET A 18 14.02 -7.58 1.85
N GLY A 19 14.12 -7.11 3.11
CA GLY A 19 14.97 -6.00 3.49
C GLY A 19 14.31 -4.62 3.35
N PHE A 20 12.98 -4.53 3.21
CA PHE A 20 12.32 -3.23 3.08
C PHE A 20 12.56 -2.32 4.31
N VAL A 21 12.54 -2.90 5.52
CA VAL A 21 12.80 -2.14 6.75
C VAL A 21 14.22 -1.58 6.77
N GLU A 22 15.20 -2.37 6.31
CA GLU A 22 16.60 -1.93 6.25
C GLU A 22 16.82 -0.85 5.18
N PHE A 23 16.18 -1.00 4.02
CA PHE A 23 16.12 0.04 3.00
C PHE A 23 15.59 1.36 3.57
N VAL A 24 14.49 1.33 4.33
CA VAL A 24 13.92 2.56 4.93
C VAL A 24 14.87 3.16 5.97
N ARG A 25 15.53 2.35 6.79
CA ARG A 25 16.47 2.83 7.82
C ARG A 25 17.71 3.50 7.24
N THR A 26 18.16 3.06 6.07
CA THR A 26 19.34 3.59 5.37
C THR A 26 19.01 4.70 4.38
N ALA A 27 17.71 4.91 4.08
CA ALA A 27 17.27 5.95 3.17
C ALA A 27 17.48 7.37 3.77
N PRO A 28 17.87 8.36 2.95
CA PRO A 28 17.87 9.76 3.36
C PRO A 28 16.48 10.23 3.81
N ARG A 29 16.43 11.23 4.68
CA ARG A 29 15.16 11.88 5.07
C ARG A 29 14.42 12.40 3.84
N GLY A 30 13.12 12.16 3.79
CA GLY A 30 12.22 12.67 2.75
C GLY A 30 11.55 11.55 1.98
N HIS A 31 11.46 11.71 0.66
CA HIS A 31 10.77 10.76 -0.19
C HIS A 31 11.58 9.46 -0.39
N LEU A 32 10.96 8.31 -0.14
CA LEU A 32 11.61 7.01 -0.29
C LEU A 32 11.81 6.58 -1.76
N PHE A 33 10.84 6.89 -2.62
CA PHE A 33 10.77 6.38 -3.99
C PHE A 33 10.75 7.49 -5.05
N LEU A 34 10.93 8.74 -4.64
CA LEU A 34 10.87 9.92 -5.50
C LEU A 34 12.09 10.77 -5.21
N ARG A 35 12.80 11.21 -6.25
CA ARG A 35 13.83 12.24 -6.14
C ARG A 35 13.24 13.53 -6.71
N PRO A 36 13.03 14.57 -5.87
CA PRO A 36 12.63 15.87 -6.39
C PRO A 36 13.66 16.42 -7.38
N SER A 37 13.21 17.24 -8.33
CA SER A 37 14.08 18.02 -9.21
C SER A 37 14.82 19.08 -8.40
N ASP A 38 16.02 19.46 -8.83
CA ASP A 38 16.74 20.59 -8.27
C ASP A 38 16.16 21.93 -8.77
N ASP A 39 15.58 21.91 -9.96
CA ASP A 39 15.03 23.09 -10.65
C ASP A 39 13.50 23.20 -10.56
N GLY A 40 13.00 24.44 -10.47
CA GLY A 40 11.58 24.78 -10.46
C GLY A 40 11.03 25.16 -9.07
N GLY A 41 9.77 25.57 -9.02
CA GLY A 41 9.05 25.84 -7.78
C GLY A 41 8.85 24.56 -6.94
N GLU A 42 8.55 24.71 -5.65
CA GLU A 42 8.43 23.58 -4.70
C GLU A 42 7.51 22.45 -5.21
N GLN A 43 6.36 22.81 -5.78
CA GLN A 43 5.41 21.84 -6.34
C GLN A 43 5.93 21.19 -7.62
N GLU A 44 6.56 21.95 -8.51
CA GLU A 44 7.07 21.47 -9.79
C GLU A 44 8.21 20.46 -9.60
N ARG A 45 9.07 20.73 -8.61
CA ARG A 45 10.16 19.83 -8.20
C ARG A 45 9.65 18.43 -7.85
N VAL A 46 8.41 18.30 -7.40
CA VAL A 46 7.79 17.01 -7.03
C VAL A 46 6.94 16.43 -8.16
N LEU A 47 6.10 17.25 -8.80
CA LEU A 47 5.09 16.77 -9.75
C LEU A 47 5.68 16.17 -11.02
N GLY A 48 6.73 16.80 -11.59
CA GLY A 48 7.39 16.31 -12.80
C GLY A 48 8.02 14.92 -12.58
N PRO A 49 8.92 14.76 -11.60
CA PRO A 49 9.51 13.46 -11.27
C PRO A 49 8.48 12.41 -10.86
N LEU A 50 7.41 12.81 -10.15
CA LEU A 50 6.31 11.91 -9.79
C LEU A 50 5.61 11.35 -11.03
N GLN A 51 5.36 12.19 -12.03
CA GLN A 51 4.76 11.75 -13.30
C GLN A 51 5.68 10.77 -14.03
N GLY A 52 6.99 11.03 -14.05
CA GLY A 52 7.98 10.13 -14.64
C GLY A 52 7.98 8.75 -13.99
N ILE A 53 7.95 8.68 -12.66
CA ILE A 53 7.87 7.39 -11.93
C ILE A 53 6.56 6.66 -12.21
N LYS A 54 5.43 7.38 -12.22
CA LYS A 54 4.12 6.79 -12.55
C LYS A 54 4.12 6.16 -13.94
N ASN A 55 4.70 6.85 -14.94
CA ASN A 55 4.79 6.35 -16.30
C ASN A 55 5.66 5.09 -16.38
N ARG A 56 6.85 5.09 -15.75
CA ARG A 56 7.73 3.91 -15.69
C ARG A 56 7.06 2.71 -15.00
N LEU A 57 6.35 2.95 -13.89
CA LEU A 57 5.59 1.90 -13.20
C LEU A 57 4.49 1.34 -14.11
N ALA A 58 3.78 2.21 -14.84
CA ALA A 58 2.76 1.78 -15.78
C ALA A 58 3.35 0.96 -16.93
N GLU A 59 4.44 1.40 -17.54
CA GLU A 59 5.16 0.68 -18.60
C GLU A 59 5.63 -0.70 -18.13
N PHE A 60 6.30 -0.77 -16.97
CA PHE A 60 6.69 -2.03 -16.35
C PHE A 60 5.49 -2.96 -16.14
N ALA A 61 4.42 -2.44 -15.52
CA ALA A 61 3.23 -3.23 -15.25
C ALA A 61 2.54 -3.71 -16.53
N ARG A 62 2.63 -2.95 -17.64
CA ARG A 62 2.12 -3.35 -18.95
C ARG A 62 2.91 -4.50 -19.59
N GLY A 63 4.20 -4.62 -19.29
CA GLY A 63 4.99 -5.78 -19.70
C GLY A 63 4.49 -7.09 -19.07
N VAL A 64 3.88 -7.02 -17.88
CA VAL A 64 3.34 -8.19 -17.16
C VAL A 64 1.83 -8.36 -17.37
N VAL A 65 1.08 -7.24 -17.48
CA VAL A 65 -0.37 -7.20 -17.65
C VAL A 65 -0.71 -6.41 -18.92
N PRO A 66 -0.72 -7.07 -20.10
CA PRO A 66 -0.86 -6.40 -21.39
C PRO A 66 -2.29 -5.90 -21.69
N ASP A 67 -3.30 -6.38 -20.96
CA ASP A 67 -4.71 -6.02 -21.17
C ASP A 67 -4.95 -4.52 -20.91
N LYS A 68 -5.22 -3.77 -21.99
CA LYS A 68 -5.46 -2.32 -21.96
C LYS A 68 -6.72 -1.91 -21.21
N GLY A 69 -7.69 -2.81 -21.02
CA GLY A 69 -8.92 -2.55 -20.26
C GLY A 69 -8.71 -2.45 -18.74
N VAL A 70 -7.54 -2.88 -18.24
CA VAL A 70 -7.21 -2.88 -16.82
C VAL A 70 -6.23 -1.77 -16.50
N ALA A 71 -6.43 -1.08 -15.37
CA ALA A 71 -5.43 -0.20 -14.76
C ALA A 71 -4.58 -1.01 -13.77
N PRO A 72 -3.34 -1.43 -14.09
CA PRO A 72 -2.63 -2.46 -13.33
C PRO A 72 -2.36 -2.08 -11.87
N ASN A 73 -1.96 -0.83 -11.62
CA ASN A 73 -1.71 -0.32 -10.27
C ASN A 73 -2.98 -0.33 -9.41
N HIS A 74 -4.14 -0.03 -10.00
CA HIS A 74 -5.42 -0.16 -9.28
C HIS A 74 -5.82 -1.63 -9.11
N GLY A 75 -5.50 -2.46 -10.11
CA GLY A 75 -5.74 -3.91 -10.11
C GLY A 75 -5.09 -4.60 -8.91
N TRP A 76 -3.88 -4.21 -8.51
CA TRP A 76 -3.23 -4.78 -7.31
C TRP A 76 -4.02 -4.51 -6.03
N ARG A 77 -4.53 -3.28 -5.83
CA ARG A 77 -5.37 -2.95 -4.67
C ARG A 77 -6.67 -3.75 -4.68
N HIS A 78 -7.28 -3.93 -5.84
CA HIS A 78 -8.49 -4.75 -5.97
C HIS A 78 -8.22 -6.23 -5.78
N ARG A 79 -7.03 -6.72 -6.15
CA ARG A 79 -6.60 -8.11 -5.95
C ARG A 79 -6.32 -8.42 -4.48
N PHE A 80 -5.86 -7.44 -3.70
CA PHE A 80 -5.52 -7.63 -2.29
C PHE A 80 -6.68 -8.23 -1.48
N LYS A 81 -7.88 -7.65 -1.55
CA LYS A 81 -8.99 -8.11 -0.71
C LYS A 81 -9.49 -9.53 -1.04
N PRO A 82 -9.75 -9.90 -2.32
CA PRO A 82 -10.17 -11.26 -2.66
C PRO A 82 -9.12 -12.32 -2.34
N ILE A 83 -7.83 -11.98 -2.37
CA ILE A 83 -6.78 -12.91 -1.92
C ILE A 83 -6.80 -13.03 -0.40
N GLY A 84 -6.89 -11.91 0.32
CA GLY A 84 -6.98 -11.92 1.78
C GLY A 84 -8.18 -12.73 2.31
N VAL A 85 -9.35 -12.58 1.69
CA VAL A 85 -10.54 -13.38 2.04
C VAL A 85 -10.27 -14.88 1.82
N ARG A 86 -9.65 -15.24 0.70
CA ARG A 86 -9.27 -16.64 0.43
C ARG A 86 -8.21 -17.19 1.40
N SER A 87 -7.43 -16.32 2.01
CA SER A 87 -6.47 -16.64 3.07
C SER A 87 -7.08 -16.67 4.48
N GLY A 88 -8.42 -16.58 4.60
CA GLY A 88 -9.10 -16.61 5.90
C GLY A 88 -8.93 -15.32 6.71
N ILE A 89 -8.68 -14.19 6.04
CA ILE A 89 -8.70 -12.87 6.66
C ILE A 89 -10.12 -12.31 6.51
N ASP A 90 -10.70 -11.85 7.62
CA ASP A 90 -12.03 -11.26 7.59
C ASP A 90 -12.03 -9.93 6.83
N ARG A 91 -13.20 -9.59 6.29
CA ARG A 91 -13.36 -8.40 5.44
C ARG A 91 -13.08 -7.10 6.19
N ARG A 92 -13.43 -7.03 7.48
CA ARG A 92 -13.26 -5.84 8.30
C ARG A 92 -11.78 -5.55 8.52
N THR A 93 -10.97 -6.54 8.86
CA THR A 93 -9.52 -6.40 8.96
C THR A 93 -8.88 -5.97 7.63
N LEU A 94 -9.32 -6.54 6.50
CA LEU A 94 -8.84 -6.11 5.18
C LEU A 94 -9.19 -4.66 4.85
N ASP A 95 -10.37 -4.20 5.30
CA ASP A 95 -10.82 -2.84 5.11
C ASP A 95 -10.01 -1.87 5.98
N VAL A 96 -9.73 -2.22 7.24
CA VAL A 96 -8.80 -1.47 8.12
C VAL A 96 -7.42 -1.34 7.49
N ILE A 97 -6.78 -2.46 7.13
CA ILE A 97 -5.44 -2.48 6.51
C ILE A 97 -5.40 -1.62 5.24
N SER A 98 -6.46 -1.68 4.42
CA SER A 98 -6.57 -0.93 3.16
C SER A 98 -7.01 0.54 3.32
N GLY A 99 -7.28 0.99 4.56
CA GLY A 99 -7.80 2.33 4.85
C GLY A 99 -9.17 2.62 4.23
N HIS A 100 -10.04 1.61 4.12
CA HIS A 100 -11.43 1.83 3.72
C HIS A 100 -12.28 2.20 4.93
N ALA A 101 -13.35 2.96 4.70
CA ALA A 101 -14.37 3.19 5.71
C ALA A 101 -15.00 1.83 6.09
N LEU A 102 -15.18 1.60 7.38
CA LEU A 102 -15.86 0.41 7.87
C LEU A 102 -17.37 0.66 7.74
N GLU A 103 -18.05 -0.22 7.01
CA GLU A 103 -19.49 -0.19 6.90
C GLU A 103 -20.12 -0.58 8.25
N GLY A 104 -21.14 0.16 8.69
CA GLY A 104 -21.77 -0.06 9.99
C GLY A 104 -20.86 0.26 11.19
N ARG A 105 -19.84 1.12 11.01
CA ARG A 105 -18.91 1.48 12.09
C ARG A 105 -19.68 1.94 13.33
N THR A 106 -19.50 1.26 14.44
CA THR A 106 -20.15 1.57 15.72
C THR A 106 -19.22 2.36 16.64
N VAL A 107 -19.76 2.95 17.70
CA VAL A 107 -18.95 3.55 18.78
C VAL A 107 -18.04 2.50 19.44
N ALA A 108 -18.49 1.24 19.54
CA ALA A 108 -17.70 0.13 20.07
C ALA A 108 -16.45 -0.18 19.24
N ASP A 109 -16.47 0.11 17.93
CA ASP A 109 -15.30 -0.03 17.06
C ASP A 109 -14.18 0.97 17.40
N GLY A 110 -14.50 2.05 18.12
CA GLY A 110 -13.51 2.96 18.68
C GLY A 110 -12.84 2.45 19.95
N TYR A 111 -13.45 1.47 20.64
CA TYR A 111 -12.93 0.84 21.87
C TYR A 111 -12.31 -0.54 21.62
N HIS A 112 -12.76 -1.24 20.58
CA HIS A 112 -12.36 -2.60 20.20
C HIS A 112 -12.14 -2.69 18.68
N GLY A 113 -11.32 -1.77 18.17
CA GLY A 113 -10.94 -1.75 16.76
C GLY A 113 -10.17 -3.02 16.35
N VAL A 114 -9.82 -3.12 15.07
CA VAL A 114 -8.83 -4.13 14.68
C VAL A 114 -7.46 -3.58 15.05
N GLU A 115 -6.92 -4.06 16.17
CA GLU A 115 -5.63 -3.59 16.71
C GLU A 115 -4.47 -3.92 15.76
N LEU A 116 -3.32 -3.28 15.94
CA LEU A 116 -2.16 -3.49 15.06
C LEU A 116 -1.66 -4.94 15.10
N GLU A 117 -1.72 -5.58 16.26
CA GLU A 117 -1.38 -6.98 16.46
C GLU A 117 -2.31 -7.91 15.67
N ASP A 118 -3.62 -7.63 15.67
CA ASP A 118 -4.61 -8.37 14.89
C ASP A 118 -4.38 -8.21 13.39
N GLN A 119 -4.09 -6.98 12.96
CA GLN A 119 -3.74 -6.69 11.56
C GLN A 119 -2.47 -7.45 11.15
N ALA A 120 -1.45 -7.50 12.01
CA ALA A 120 -0.19 -8.18 11.72
C ALA A 120 -0.39 -9.70 11.64
N ALA A 121 -1.11 -10.29 12.60
CA ALA A 121 -1.45 -11.71 12.60
C ALA A 121 -2.30 -12.10 11.38
N ALA A 122 -3.24 -11.24 10.98
CA ALA A 122 -4.01 -11.41 9.76
C ALA A 122 -3.14 -11.32 8.50
N LEU A 123 -2.31 -10.29 8.39
CA LEU A 123 -1.47 -10.09 7.21
C LEU A 123 -0.45 -11.21 7.04
N ALA A 124 0.00 -11.86 8.12
CA ALA A 124 0.87 -13.04 8.06
C ALA A 124 0.21 -14.26 7.36
N LYS A 125 -1.13 -14.31 7.26
CA LYS A 125 -1.86 -15.35 6.51
C LYS A 125 -1.86 -15.09 5.00
N TYR A 126 -1.55 -13.87 4.57
CA TYR A 126 -1.53 -13.50 3.16
C TYR A 126 -0.40 -14.25 2.44
N PRO A 127 -0.60 -14.69 1.18
CA PRO A 127 0.40 -15.48 0.48
C PRO A 127 1.68 -14.68 0.19
N ARG A 128 2.81 -15.37 0.28
CA ARG A 128 4.10 -14.86 -0.22
C ARG A 128 4.08 -14.82 -1.75
N TYR A 129 4.80 -13.87 -2.32
CA TYR A 129 5.08 -13.83 -3.76
C TYR A 129 6.41 -14.51 -4.04
N LYS A 130 6.48 -15.28 -5.13
CA LYS A 130 7.76 -15.73 -5.68
C LYS A 130 8.27 -14.61 -6.59
N ILE A 131 9.48 -14.13 -6.34
CA ILE A 131 10.10 -12.98 -7.01
C ILE A 131 11.39 -13.46 -7.65
#